data_AF-A0A7U4J6U4-F1
#
_entry.id   AF-A0A7U4J6U4-F1
#
_cell.length_a   1.000
_cell.length_b   1.000
_cell.length_c   1.000
_cell.angle_alpha   90.00
_cell.angle_beta   90.00
_cell.angle_gamma   90.00
#
_symmetry.space_group_name_H-M   'P 1'
#
loop_
_entity.id
_entity.type
_entity.pdbx_description
1 polymer ?
#
loop_
_entity_poly.entity_id
_entity_poly.type
_entity_poly.pdbx_seq_one_letter_code
_entity_poly.pdbx_strand_id
1 'polypeptide(L)'
;MGGVDYDWLEGMQRVMRAEVKLDEHWVEIISLHAALETEIDAMLVLSLPCGEAVTSNRPRITFGHKVAILKAAWKGEREEAEKLCAILLTFNELRNAVAHPEMKKTAAEVAKLTAAYKALVPDMGHEPTVAEIAQGAVAFMGDGILPHELEEIVGKLDHLVHDEMPAALGRRPTATEVGDASKK
;
A
#
# COMPACT_ATOMS: atom_id res chain seq x y z
N MET A 1 -12.60 5.54 -2.60
CA MET A 1 -12.45 6.50 -1.49
C MET A 1 -13.46 6.19 -0.38
N GLY A 2 -12.97 5.99 0.85
CA GLY A 2 -13.70 5.41 1.96
C GLY A 2 -14.67 6.36 2.67
N GLY A 3 -14.51 7.67 2.47
CA GLY A 3 -15.45 8.69 2.96
C GLY A 3 -15.51 8.83 4.48
N VAL A 4 -14.43 8.48 5.17
CA VAL A 4 -14.22 8.69 6.61
C VAL A 4 -12.80 9.23 6.83
N ASP A 5 -12.58 9.95 7.93
CA ASP A 5 -11.29 10.55 8.31
C ASP A 5 -10.27 9.48 8.78
N TYR A 6 -9.97 8.50 7.92
CA TYR A 6 -8.96 7.47 8.15
C TYR A 6 -7.57 7.96 7.71
N ASP A 7 -6.59 7.89 8.63
CA ASP A 7 -5.21 8.31 8.35
C ASP A 7 -4.46 7.24 7.53
N TRP A 8 -4.64 7.32 6.23
CA TRP A 8 -4.01 6.42 5.27
C TRP A 8 -2.48 6.54 5.25
N LEU A 9 -1.91 7.69 5.59
CA LEU A 9 -0.46 7.90 5.55
C LEU A 9 0.20 7.14 6.71
N GLU A 10 -0.39 7.23 7.90
CA GLU A 10 0.07 6.43 9.04
C GLU A 10 -0.14 4.92 8.79
N GLY A 11 -1.27 4.54 8.18
CA GLY A 11 -1.53 3.15 7.77
C GLY A 11 -0.50 2.62 6.77
N MET A 12 -0.17 3.41 5.75
CA MET A 12 0.86 3.06 4.77
C MET A 12 2.24 2.89 5.43
N GLN A 13 2.61 3.76 6.38
CA GLN A 13 3.85 3.58 7.16
C GLN A 13 3.87 2.29 7.97
N ARG A 14 2.72 1.88 8.54
CA ARG A 14 2.61 0.59 9.25
C ARG A 14 2.80 -0.59 8.28
N VAL A 15 2.22 -0.52 7.09
CA VAL A 15 2.43 -1.54 6.04
C VAL A 15 3.87 -1.58 5.55
N MET A 16 4.50 -0.43 5.31
CA MET A 16 5.92 -0.35 4.92
C MET A 16 6.84 -0.97 5.98
N ARG A 17 6.54 -0.80 7.27
CA ARG A 17 7.31 -1.44 8.35
C ARG A 17 7.09 -2.95 8.45
N ALA A 18 5.98 -3.46 7.91
CA ALA A 18 5.71 -4.88 7.80
C ALA A 18 6.41 -5.53 6.60
N GLU A 19 6.92 -4.72 5.66
CA GLU A 19 7.83 -5.19 4.61
C GLU A 19 9.13 -5.65 5.27
N VAL A 20 9.32 -6.97 5.34
CA VAL A 20 10.54 -7.55 5.90
C VAL A 20 11.45 -7.96 4.75
N LYS A 21 12.68 -7.44 4.72
CA LYS A 21 13.77 -7.97 3.88
C LYS A 21 14.22 -9.33 4.42
N LEU A 22 13.40 -10.35 4.24
CA LEU A 22 13.75 -11.74 4.54
C LEU A 22 14.01 -12.48 3.23
N ASP A 23 14.94 -13.42 3.25
CA ASP A 23 15.24 -14.33 2.12
C ASP A 23 14.01 -15.18 1.69
N GLU A 24 12.94 -15.16 2.50
CA GLU A 24 11.75 -15.95 2.32
C GLU A 24 10.51 -15.08 2.06
N HIS A 25 10.17 -14.93 0.78
CA HIS A 25 9.03 -14.16 0.25
C HIS A 25 7.66 -14.52 0.88
N TRP A 26 7.52 -15.68 1.52
CA TRP A 26 6.29 -16.07 2.21
C TRP A 26 6.07 -15.32 3.53
N VAL A 27 7.13 -14.96 4.25
CA VAL A 27 7.04 -14.22 5.52
C VAL A 27 6.55 -12.81 5.27
N GLU A 28 7.03 -12.19 4.19
CA GLU A 28 6.59 -10.88 3.71
C GLU A 28 5.07 -10.86 3.47
N ILE A 29 4.56 -11.82 2.69
CA ILE A 29 3.12 -11.91 2.36
C ILE A 29 2.27 -12.07 3.63
N ILE A 30 2.68 -12.90 4.58
CA ILE A 30 1.96 -13.08 5.85
C ILE A 30 1.98 -11.78 6.68
N SER A 31 3.12 -11.08 6.70
CA SER A 31 3.27 -9.83 7.45
C SER A 31 2.42 -8.70 6.85
N LEU A 32 2.42 -8.57 5.53
CA LEU A 32 1.56 -7.63 4.81
C LEU A 32 0.08 -7.95 5.00
N HIS A 33 -0.31 -9.24 5.00
CA HIS A 33 -1.69 -9.65 5.27
C HIS A 33 -2.15 -9.25 6.68
N ALA A 34 -1.31 -9.45 7.69
CA ALA A 34 -1.60 -9.03 9.06
C ALA A 34 -1.69 -7.50 9.21
N ALA A 35 -0.84 -6.75 8.51
CA ALA A 35 -0.91 -5.30 8.47
C ALA A 35 -2.22 -4.82 7.82
N LEU A 36 -2.59 -5.39 6.66
CA LEU A 36 -3.88 -5.11 6.00
C LEU A 36 -5.07 -5.41 6.90
N GLU A 37 -5.05 -6.53 7.64
CA GLU A 37 -6.12 -6.86 8.58
C GLU A 37 -6.28 -5.80 9.67
N THR A 38 -5.16 -5.26 10.16
CA THR A 38 -5.13 -4.19 11.17
C THR A 38 -5.70 -2.89 10.61
N GLU A 39 -5.37 -2.54 9.37
CA GLU A 39 -5.91 -1.32 8.73
C GLU A 39 -7.40 -1.44 8.41
N ILE A 40 -7.87 -2.63 8.00
CA ILE A 40 -9.31 -2.88 7.85
C ILE A 40 -10.01 -2.69 9.20
N ASP A 41 -9.42 -3.18 10.30
CA ASP A 41 -9.99 -2.97 11.64
C ASP A 41 -10.07 -1.48 11.99
N ALA A 42 -9.02 -0.70 11.73
CA ALA A 42 -9.03 0.75 11.96
C ALA A 42 -10.14 1.44 11.13
N MET A 43 -10.26 1.07 9.85
CA MET A 43 -11.29 1.61 8.95
C MET A 43 -12.71 1.25 9.42
N LEU A 44 -12.93 0.02 9.89
CA LEU A 44 -14.22 -0.44 10.41
C LEU A 44 -14.62 0.27 11.71
N VAL A 45 -13.65 0.55 12.60
CA VAL A 45 -13.88 1.33 13.83
C VAL A 45 -14.42 2.72 13.50
N LEU A 46 -13.89 3.37 12.48
CA LEU A 46 -14.34 4.71 12.04
C LEU A 46 -15.64 4.67 11.23
N SER A 47 -15.89 3.58 10.50
CA SER A 47 -17.02 3.48 9.57
C SER A 47 -18.33 3.06 10.26
N LEU A 48 -18.25 2.38 11.40
CA LEU A 48 -19.41 1.78 12.08
C LEU A 48 -19.69 2.45 13.44
N PRO A 49 -20.97 2.66 13.81
CA PRO A 49 -21.33 3.23 15.12
C PRO A 49 -20.80 2.47 16.34
N CYS A 50 -20.52 1.18 16.21
CA CYS A 50 -19.94 0.33 17.25
C CYS A 50 -18.82 -0.55 16.68
N GLY A 51 -17.96 0.02 15.82
CA GLY A 51 -16.95 -0.76 15.08
C GLY A 51 -15.97 -1.53 15.96
N GLU A 52 -15.67 -1.04 17.16
CA GLU A 52 -14.87 -1.78 18.16
C GLU A 52 -15.47 -3.15 18.52
N ALA A 53 -16.79 -3.31 18.50
CA ALA A 53 -17.42 -4.60 18.78
C ALA A 53 -17.16 -5.64 17.68
N VAL A 54 -16.90 -5.19 16.45
CA VAL A 54 -16.58 -6.03 15.29
C VAL A 54 -15.09 -6.41 15.27
N THR A 55 -14.23 -5.48 15.68
CA THR A 55 -12.76 -5.67 15.66
C THR A 55 -12.22 -6.26 16.96
N SER A 56 -12.94 -6.09 18.08
CA SER A 56 -12.61 -6.74 19.34
C SER A 56 -12.70 -8.27 19.19
N ASN A 57 -11.72 -8.96 19.77
CA ASN A 57 -11.42 -10.37 19.51
C ASN A 57 -12.51 -11.41 19.89
N ARG A 58 -13.77 -11.03 20.13
CA ARG A 58 -14.87 -11.96 20.49
C ARG A 58 -16.26 -11.53 20.00
N PRO A 59 -16.94 -12.34 19.16
CA PRO A 59 -16.42 -13.52 18.46
C PRO A 59 -15.37 -13.14 17.42
N ARG A 60 -14.37 -14.00 17.19
CA ARG A 60 -13.27 -13.72 16.24
C ARG A 60 -13.79 -13.79 14.80
N ILE A 61 -14.06 -12.62 14.22
CA ILE A 61 -14.47 -12.46 12.83
C ILE A 61 -13.24 -12.70 11.94
N THR A 62 -13.42 -13.45 10.84
CA THR A 62 -12.32 -13.76 9.91
C THR A 62 -12.06 -12.59 8.96
N PHE A 63 -10.88 -12.57 8.33
CA PHE A 63 -10.52 -11.56 7.33
C PHE A 63 -11.61 -11.39 6.25
N GLY A 64 -12.13 -12.49 5.69
CA GLY A 64 -13.18 -12.44 4.67
C GLY A 64 -14.49 -11.81 5.18
N HIS A 65 -14.86 -12.08 6.43
CA HIS A 65 -16.00 -11.41 7.04
C HIS A 65 -15.74 -9.91 7.26
N LYS A 66 -14.54 -9.52 7.69
CA LYS A 66 -14.16 -8.10 7.83
C LYS A 66 -14.26 -7.37 6.48
N VAL A 67 -13.80 -7.97 5.40
CA VAL A 67 -13.94 -7.41 4.04
C VAL A 67 -15.41 -7.27 3.63
N ALA A 68 -16.25 -8.27 3.95
CA ALA A 68 -17.69 -8.18 3.66
C ALA A 68 -18.37 -7.04 4.42
N ILE A 69 -18.00 -6.83 5.69
CA ILE A 69 -18.49 -5.72 6.51
C ILE A 69 -17.97 -4.39 5.97
N LEU A 70 -16.70 -4.30 5.58
CA LEU A 70 -16.11 -3.11 4.98
C LEU A 70 -16.88 -2.71 3.71
N LYS A 71 -17.17 -3.68 2.84
CA LYS A 71 -17.98 -3.45 1.63
C LYS A 71 -19.37 -2.89 1.96
N ALA A 72 -20.02 -3.40 3.01
CA ALA A 72 -21.36 -2.98 3.41
C ALA A 72 -21.36 -1.60 4.11
N ALA A 73 -20.28 -1.28 4.81
CA ALA A 73 -20.10 -0.02 5.54
C ALA A 73 -19.53 1.11 4.66
N TRP A 74 -19.14 0.80 3.42
CA TRP A 74 -18.49 1.73 2.51
C TRP A 74 -19.41 2.93 2.20
N LYS A 75 -18.88 4.14 2.39
CA LYS A 75 -19.64 5.38 2.17
C LYS A 75 -19.41 6.01 0.80
N GLY A 76 -18.31 5.67 0.13
CA GLY A 76 -18.01 6.13 -1.22
C GLY A 76 -18.75 5.34 -2.31
N GLU A 77 -18.25 5.42 -3.53
CA GLU A 77 -18.87 4.74 -4.67
C GLU A 77 -18.85 3.22 -4.52
N ARG A 78 -19.97 2.59 -4.89
CA ARG A 78 -20.13 1.14 -4.77
C ARG A 78 -19.09 0.36 -5.58
N GLU A 79 -18.81 0.82 -6.80
CA GLU A 79 -17.86 0.17 -7.70
C GLU A 79 -16.44 0.17 -7.11
N GLU A 80 -16.07 1.26 -6.43
CA GLU A 80 -14.79 1.38 -5.74
C GLU A 80 -14.68 0.40 -4.57
N ALA A 81 -15.75 0.27 -3.78
CA ALA A 81 -15.83 -0.72 -2.71
C ALA A 81 -15.65 -2.14 -3.26
N GLU A 82 -16.28 -2.44 -4.40
CA GLU A 82 -16.21 -3.74 -5.07
C GLU A 82 -14.78 -4.07 -5.53
N LYS A 83 -14.10 -3.11 -6.14
CA LYS A 83 -12.70 -3.27 -6.59
C LYS A 83 -11.73 -3.44 -5.42
N LEU A 84 -11.83 -2.60 -4.39
CA LEU A 84 -11.01 -2.74 -3.17
C LEU A 84 -11.22 -4.11 -2.51
N CYS A 85 -12.47 -4.52 -2.33
CA CYS A 85 -12.77 -5.81 -1.70
C CYS A 85 -12.27 -6.99 -2.53
N ALA A 86 -12.29 -6.90 -3.85
CA ALA A 86 -11.71 -7.91 -4.73
C ALA A 86 -10.20 -8.05 -4.51
N ILE A 87 -9.47 -6.94 -4.38
CA ILE A 87 -8.04 -6.94 -4.05
C ILE A 87 -7.80 -7.63 -2.70
N LEU A 88 -8.52 -7.21 -1.65
CA LEU A 88 -8.34 -7.74 -0.30
C LEU A 88 -8.63 -9.26 -0.22
N LEU A 89 -9.69 -9.73 -0.89
CA LEU A 89 -10.02 -11.16 -0.94
C LEU A 89 -8.93 -11.96 -1.68
N THR A 90 -8.43 -11.43 -2.81
CA THR A 90 -7.36 -12.08 -3.57
C THR A 90 -6.05 -12.10 -2.78
N PHE A 91 -5.78 -11.07 -1.97
CA PHE A 91 -4.63 -11.05 -1.07
C PHE A 91 -4.74 -12.15 0.00
N ASN A 92 -5.94 -12.37 0.55
CA ASN A 92 -6.19 -13.46 1.49
C ASN A 92 -6.05 -14.85 0.82
N GLU A 93 -6.43 -14.99 -0.47
CA GLU A 93 -6.15 -16.20 -1.26
C GLU A 93 -4.64 -16.43 -1.43
N LEU A 94 -3.88 -15.39 -1.77
CA LEU A 94 -2.42 -15.44 -1.86
C LEU A 94 -1.80 -15.88 -0.52
N ARG A 95 -2.21 -15.27 0.60
CA ARG A 95 -1.74 -15.67 1.94
C ARG A 95 -2.04 -17.14 2.23
N ASN A 96 -3.22 -17.64 1.87
CA ASN A 96 -3.58 -19.03 2.08
C ASN A 96 -2.78 -19.99 1.19
N ALA A 97 -2.51 -19.62 -0.06
CA ALA A 97 -1.67 -20.41 -0.96
C ALA A 97 -0.23 -20.52 -0.45
N VAL A 98 0.27 -19.46 0.17
CA VAL A 98 1.61 -19.39 0.77
C VAL A 98 1.69 -20.17 2.08
N ALA A 99 0.65 -20.13 2.91
CA ALA A 99 0.59 -20.87 4.18
C ALA A 99 0.44 -22.40 4.01
N HIS A 100 0.05 -22.86 2.82
CA HIS A 100 -0.14 -24.29 2.49
C HIS A 100 0.75 -24.68 1.30
N PRO A 101 2.03 -25.05 1.53
CA PRO A 101 3.06 -25.22 0.50
C PRO A 101 2.75 -26.28 -0.57
N GLU A 102 1.86 -27.24 -0.24
CA GLU A 102 1.38 -28.25 -1.18
C GLU A 102 0.57 -27.67 -2.37
N MET A 103 0.15 -26.40 -2.30
CA MET A 103 -0.74 -25.80 -3.29
C MET A 103 -0.06 -25.31 -4.58
N LYS A 104 1.28 -25.18 -4.68
CA LYS A 104 2.08 -24.76 -5.87
C LYS A 104 1.48 -23.63 -6.76
N LYS A 105 0.61 -22.78 -6.22
CA LYS A 105 -0.21 -21.82 -6.98
C LYS A 105 0.18 -20.36 -6.78
N THR A 106 1.23 -20.07 -6.02
CA THR A 106 1.60 -18.71 -5.61
C THR A 106 1.74 -17.73 -6.78
N ALA A 107 2.39 -18.12 -7.88
CA ALA A 107 2.53 -17.26 -9.06
C ALA A 107 1.18 -16.93 -9.73
N ALA A 108 0.24 -17.89 -9.75
CA ALA A 108 -1.09 -17.65 -10.30
C ALA A 108 -1.91 -16.72 -9.39
N GLU A 109 -1.77 -16.86 -8.07
CA GLU A 109 -2.44 -15.98 -7.11
C GLU A 109 -1.86 -14.55 -7.14
N VAL A 110 -0.54 -14.40 -7.30
CA VAL A 110 0.08 -13.08 -7.54
C VAL A 110 -0.47 -12.44 -8.81
N ALA A 111 -0.57 -13.20 -9.92
CA ALA A 111 -1.12 -12.66 -11.17
C ALA A 111 -2.59 -12.20 -11.03
N LYS A 112 -3.42 -12.95 -10.29
CA LYS A 112 -4.79 -12.52 -9.98
C LYS A 112 -4.81 -11.26 -9.12
N LEU A 113 -3.94 -11.18 -8.11
CA LEU A 113 -3.85 -10.03 -7.23
C LEU A 113 -3.46 -8.78 -8.02
N THR A 114 -2.47 -8.90 -8.90
CA THR A 114 -2.07 -7.79 -9.78
C THR A 114 -3.18 -7.38 -10.73
N ALA A 115 -3.91 -8.34 -11.32
CA ALA A 115 -5.04 -8.02 -12.18
C ALA A 115 -6.18 -7.29 -11.43
N ALA A 116 -6.48 -7.72 -10.19
CA ALA A 116 -7.45 -7.04 -9.34
C ALA A 116 -7.01 -5.61 -9.00
N TYR A 117 -5.72 -5.42 -8.71
CA TYR A 117 -5.18 -4.09 -8.41
C TYR A 117 -5.16 -3.17 -9.64
N LYS A 118 -4.82 -3.68 -10.83
CA LYS A 118 -4.91 -2.91 -12.09
C LYS A 118 -6.35 -2.51 -12.46
N ALA A 119 -7.35 -3.27 -12.04
CA ALA A 119 -8.75 -2.88 -12.23
C ALA A 119 -9.15 -1.66 -11.36
N LEU A 120 -8.44 -1.44 -10.25
CA LEU A 120 -8.56 -0.27 -9.40
C LEU A 120 -7.70 0.90 -9.90
N VAL A 121 -6.47 0.60 -10.32
CA VAL A 121 -5.47 1.58 -10.76
C VAL A 121 -4.94 1.17 -12.14
N PRO A 122 -5.60 1.60 -13.24
CA PRO A 122 -5.28 1.12 -14.58
C PRO A 122 -3.97 1.69 -15.15
N ASP A 123 -3.57 2.88 -14.74
CA ASP A 123 -2.47 3.65 -15.35
C ASP A 123 -1.15 3.57 -14.57
N MET A 124 -0.76 2.36 -14.14
CA MET A 124 0.56 2.18 -13.53
C MET A 124 1.63 1.97 -14.60
N GLY A 125 2.68 2.79 -14.57
CA GLY A 125 3.80 2.73 -15.51
C GLY A 125 4.69 1.47 -15.38
N HIS A 126 4.39 0.59 -14.43
CA HIS A 126 5.14 -0.63 -14.14
C HIS A 126 4.25 -1.75 -13.59
N GLU A 127 4.83 -2.95 -13.46
CA GLU A 127 4.17 -4.07 -12.79
C GLU A 127 4.28 -3.91 -11.26
N PRO A 128 3.15 -3.86 -10.54
CA PRO A 128 3.17 -3.63 -9.09
C PRO A 128 3.64 -4.88 -8.33
N THR A 129 4.47 -4.65 -7.32
CA THR A 129 4.87 -5.63 -6.31
C THR A 129 3.72 -5.90 -5.31
N VAL A 130 3.77 -7.02 -4.59
CA VAL A 130 2.77 -7.35 -3.57
C VAL A 130 2.70 -6.29 -2.46
N ALA A 131 3.86 -5.71 -2.09
CA ALA A 131 3.94 -4.63 -1.13
C ALA A 131 3.24 -3.35 -1.64
N GLU A 132 3.50 -2.93 -2.89
CA GLU A 132 2.82 -1.76 -3.48
C GLU A 132 1.31 -1.96 -3.59
N ILE A 133 0.84 -3.18 -3.87
CA ILE A 133 -0.59 -3.50 -3.88
C ILE A 133 -1.19 -3.33 -2.47
N ALA A 134 -0.50 -3.80 -1.43
CA ALA A 134 -0.96 -3.65 -0.05
C ALA A 134 -1.00 -2.18 0.38
N GLN A 135 0.05 -1.42 0.07
CA GLN A 135 0.14 0.02 0.35
C GLN A 135 -0.94 0.80 -0.42
N GLY A 136 -1.15 0.48 -1.70
CA GLY A 136 -2.20 1.08 -2.53
C GLY A 136 -3.60 0.81 -2.02
N ALA A 137 -3.87 -0.42 -1.53
CA ALA A 137 -5.15 -0.73 -0.88
C ALA A 137 -5.38 0.13 0.36
N VAL A 138 -4.34 0.39 1.15
CA VAL A 138 -4.42 1.28 2.33
C VAL A 138 -4.61 2.75 1.95
N ALA A 139 -3.86 3.25 0.99
CA ALA A 139 -4.04 4.59 0.44
C ALA A 139 -5.48 4.79 -0.04
N PHE A 140 -6.02 3.82 -0.78
CA PHE A 140 -7.37 3.88 -1.32
C PHE A 140 -8.48 3.89 -0.24
N MET A 141 -8.24 3.27 0.92
CA MET A 141 -9.19 3.29 2.05
C MET A 141 -9.39 4.69 2.64
N GLY A 142 -8.37 5.55 2.65
CA GLY A 142 -8.43 6.88 3.26
C GLY A 142 -8.27 8.03 2.28
N ASP A 143 -8.67 7.82 1.02
CA ASP A 143 -8.65 8.88 0.01
C ASP A 143 -7.24 9.44 -0.25
N GLY A 144 -6.24 8.58 -0.04
CA GLY A 144 -4.83 8.90 -0.10
C GLY A 144 -4.24 8.86 -1.49
N ILE A 145 -3.07 9.50 -1.61
CA ILE A 145 -2.23 9.43 -2.80
C ILE A 145 -1.70 8.00 -2.93
N LEU A 146 -1.79 7.42 -4.12
CA LEU A 146 -1.32 6.07 -4.39
C LEU A 146 0.22 6.01 -4.32
N PRO A 147 0.83 4.85 -3.99
CA PRO A 147 2.28 4.77 -3.80
C PRO A 147 3.13 5.32 -4.96
N HIS A 148 2.77 4.98 -6.20
CA HIS A 148 3.47 5.47 -7.41
C HIS A 148 3.32 6.98 -7.62
N GLU A 149 2.17 7.56 -7.26
CA GLU A 149 1.96 9.02 -7.32
C GLU A 149 2.79 9.73 -6.24
N LEU A 150 2.93 9.12 -5.06
CA LEU A 150 3.79 9.64 -4.00
C LEU A 150 5.27 9.59 -4.41
N GLU A 151 5.73 8.51 -5.03
CA GLU A 151 7.08 8.42 -5.59
C GLU A 151 7.34 9.50 -6.63
N GLU A 152 6.37 9.78 -7.51
CA GLU A 152 6.48 10.86 -8.50
C GLU A 152 6.59 12.24 -7.83
N ILE A 153 5.78 12.50 -6.79
CA ILE A 153 5.83 13.75 -6.03
C ILE A 153 7.17 13.91 -5.31
N VAL A 154 7.65 12.86 -4.65
CA VAL A 154 8.95 12.86 -3.96
C VAL A 154 10.09 13.06 -4.96
N GLY A 155 10.06 12.38 -6.11
CA GLY A 155 11.04 12.57 -7.17
C GLY A 155 11.05 13.99 -7.74
N LYS A 156 9.87 14.59 -7.96
CA LYS A 156 9.75 16.00 -8.37
C LYS A 156 10.28 16.95 -7.30
N LEU A 157 10.00 16.67 -6.03
CA LEU A 157 10.53 17.47 -4.93
C LEU A 157 12.05 17.35 -4.82
N ASP A 158 12.59 16.16 -5.02
CA ASP A 158 14.04 15.91 -5.02
C ASP A 158 14.74 16.68 -6.13
N HIS A 159 14.22 16.60 -7.36
CA HIS A 159 14.70 17.38 -8.51
C HIS A 159 14.58 18.90 -8.26
N LEU A 160 13.46 19.36 -7.69
CA LEU A 160 13.28 20.76 -7.32
C LEU A 160 14.33 21.22 -6.30
N VAL A 161 14.61 20.40 -5.28
CA VAL A 161 15.54 20.73 -4.19
C VAL A 161 17.00 20.67 -4.62
N HIS A 162 17.37 19.70 -5.45
CA HIS A 162 18.76 19.43 -5.80
C HIS A 162 19.20 20.08 -7.12
N ASP A 163 18.29 20.30 -8.06
CA ASP A 163 18.63 20.82 -9.38
C ASP A 163 18.08 22.24 -9.61
N GLU A 164 16.77 22.43 -9.49
CA GLU A 164 16.13 23.70 -9.87
C GLU A 164 16.36 24.82 -8.86
N MET A 165 16.21 24.56 -7.55
CA MET A 165 16.43 25.57 -6.52
C MET A 165 17.89 26.05 -6.45
N PRO A 166 18.91 25.18 -6.49
CA PRO A 166 20.31 25.64 -6.51
C PRO A 166 20.65 26.44 -7.77
N ALA A 167 20.10 26.07 -8.93
CA ALA A 167 20.25 26.81 -10.17
C ALA A 167 19.56 28.19 -10.12
N ALA A 168 18.36 28.27 -9.53
CA ALA A 168 17.58 29.50 -9.40
C ALA A 168 18.12 30.46 -8.32
N LEU A 169 18.67 29.92 -7.22
CA LEU A 169 19.22 30.69 -6.10
C LEU A 169 20.70 31.04 -6.27
N GLY A 170 21.30 30.70 -7.42
CA GLY A 170 22.65 31.10 -7.78
C GLY A 170 23.74 30.52 -6.88
N ARG A 171 23.55 29.31 -6.32
CA ARG A 171 24.65 28.63 -5.62
C ARG A 171 25.75 28.29 -6.63
N ARG A 172 26.86 29.03 -6.58
CA ARG A 172 28.12 28.62 -7.21
C ARG A 172 28.44 27.20 -6.76
N PRO A 173 28.99 26.35 -7.66
CA PRO A 173 29.45 25.02 -7.29
C PRO A 173 30.36 25.15 -6.08
N THR A 174 30.07 24.39 -5.02
CA THR A 174 30.92 24.30 -3.86
C THR A 174 32.31 23.89 -4.33
N ALA A 175 33.31 24.66 -3.92
CA ALA A 175 34.71 24.43 -4.26
C ALA A 175 35.17 23.08 -3.68
N THR A 176 34.95 22.01 -4.42
CA THR A 176 35.57 20.71 -4.19
C THR A 176 35.94 20.01 -5.50
N GLU A 177 35.67 20.64 -6.66
CA GLU A 177 36.07 20.14 -8.00
C GLU A 177 36.97 21.12 -8.79
N VAL A 178 37.64 22.06 -8.11
CA VAL A 178 38.74 22.83 -8.73
C VAL A 178 40.00 22.64 -7.91
N GLY A 179 40.51 21.41 -7.97
CA GLY A 179 41.69 20.99 -7.22
C GLY A 179 42.57 20.01 -7.97
N ASP A 180 42.50 19.89 -9.30
CA ASP A 180 43.51 19.13 -10.05
C ASP A 180 43.70 19.57 -11.52
N ALA A 181 43.82 20.88 -11.75
CA ALA A 181 44.20 21.40 -13.06
C ALA A 181 45.10 22.64 -12.96
N SER A 182 46.14 22.58 -12.12
CA SER A 182 47.39 23.36 -12.32
C SER A 182 48.41 23.05 -11.23
N LYS A 183 49.33 22.12 -11.52
CA LYS A 183 50.75 22.31 -11.22
C LYS A 183 51.58 21.45 -12.17
N LYS A 184 52.56 22.11 -12.77
CA LYS A 184 53.66 21.57 -13.56
C LYS A 184 54.45 20.51 -12.79
#